data_AF-A0A4S4KSG2-F1
#
_entry.id   AF-A0A4S4KSG2-F1
#
_cell.length_a   1.000
_cell.length_b   1.000
_cell.length_c   1.000
_cell.angle_alpha   90.00
_cell.angle_beta   90.00
_cell.angle_gamma   90.00
#
_symmetry.space_group_name_H-M   'P 1'
#
loop_
_entity.id
_entity.type
_entity.pdbx_description
1 polymer ?
#
loop_
_entity_poly.entity_id
_entity_poly.type
_entity_poly.pdbx_seq_one_letter_code
_entity_poly.pdbx_strand_id
1 'polypeptide(L)'
;MLDMIDVHVRSYKFYFIMPSAPGPGNSIVWVEIIAIYIEEYKDGDSDKWNKTCDQLPTLQKLVLGFSSTEDMTHFVREVVNTKLDDLRSADRVKYAVLGENGWSRASSADSEELKETGLRVEDLWRI
;
A
#
# COMPACT_ATOMS: atom_id res chain seq x y z
N MET A 1 -4.29 21.48 4.02
CA MET A 1 -2.97 20.92 4.38
C MET A 1 -3.22 19.45 4.63
N LEU A 2 -2.57 18.55 3.89
CA LEU A 2 -2.67 17.10 4.16
C LEU A 2 -1.70 16.80 5.30
N ASP A 3 -2.19 16.20 6.38
CA ASP A 3 -1.32 15.72 7.44
C ASP A 3 -0.83 14.33 7.04
N MET A 4 0.47 14.26 6.73
CA MET A 4 1.17 13.03 6.34
C MET A 4 2.11 12.62 7.46
N ILE A 5 1.97 11.38 7.93
CA ILE A 5 2.95 10.75 8.80
C ILE A 5 3.77 9.79 7.94
N ASP A 6 5.09 10.01 7.89
CA ASP A 6 6.06 9.11 7.26
C ASP A 6 6.83 8.34 8.33
N VAL A 7 6.83 7.01 8.23
CA VAL A 7 7.57 6.13 9.14
C VAL A 7 8.45 5.19 8.32
N HIS A 8 9.76 5.30 8.54
CA HIS A 8 10.75 4.43 7.92
C HIS A 8 11.18 3.33 8.89
N VAL A 9 10.93 2.06 8.53
CA VAL A 9 11.35 0.90 9.32
C VAL A 9 12.11 -0.05 8.41
N ARG A 10 13.45 0.01 8.42
CA ARG A 10 14.31 -0.84 7.58
C ARG A 10 13.87 -0.75 6.10
N SER A 11 13.49 -1.87 5.48
CA SER A 11 13.08 -1.98 4.08
C SER A 11 11.61 -1.56 3.82
N TYR A 12 10.99 -0.79 4.72
CA TYR A 12 9.59 -0.37 4.57
C TYR A 12 9.40 1.12 4.85
N LYS A 13 8.52 1.77 4.08
CA LYS A 13 8.04 3.13 4.34
C LYS A 13 6.52 3.16 4.38
N PHE A 14 5.97 3.80 5.40
CA PHE A 14 4.53 3.93 5.59
C PHE A 14 4.13 5.40 5.50
N TYR A 15 3.16 5.69 4.64
CA TYR A 15 2.53 6.99 4.48
C TYR A 15 1.10 6.89 5.00
N PHE A 16 0.76 7.70 6.00
CA PHE A 16 -0.62 7.82 6.50
C PHE A 16 -1.16 9.17 6.08
N ILE A 17 -2.21 9.17 5.26
CA ILE A 17 -2.90 10.37 4.81
C ILE A 17 -4.21 10.49 5.60
N MET A 18 -4.29 11.54 6.42
CA MET A 18 -5.48 11.83 7.20
C MET A 18 -6.51 12.62 6.37
N PRO A 19 -7.81 12.39 6.59
CA PRO A 19 -8.87 13.13 5.91
C PRO A 19 -8.79 14.62 6.24
N SER A 20 -9.05 15.47 5.25
CA SER A 20 -9.05 16.94 5.44
C SER A 20 -10.22 17.47 6.27
N ALA A 21 -11.23 16.65 6.53
CA ALA A 21 -12.40 16.99 7.34
C ALA A 21 -12.52 16.02 8.53
N PRO A 22 -12.95 16.51 9.71
CA PRO A 22 -13.20 15.64 10.84
C PRO A 22 -14.28 14.61 10.46
N GLY A 23 -13.94 13.33 10.61
CA GLY A 23 -14.88 12.23 10.37
C GLY A 23 -16.12 12.35 11.28
N PRO A 24 -17.22 11.65 10.95
CA PRO A 24 -18.43 11.68 11.76
C PRO A 24 -18.13 11.12 13.17
N GLY A 25 -18.11 12.03 14.16
CA GLY A 25 -18.23 11.79 15.60
C GLY A 25 -17.59 10.54 16.22
N ASN A 26 -16.53 10.79 16.99
CA ASN A 26 -16.01 10.02 18.13
C ASN A 26 -15.19 8.73 17.86
N SER A 27 -13.91 8.82 18.24
CA SER A 27 -13.03 7.78 18.79
C SER A 27 -12.38 6.76 17.86
N ILE A 28 -12.61 6.79 16.55
CA ILE A 28 -11.89 5.92 15.60
C ILE A 28 -10.92 6.77 14.79
N VAL A 29 -9.62 6.43 14.84
CA VAL A 29 -8.61 7.01 13.94
C VAL A 29 -9.00 6.63 12.52
N TRP A 30 -9.48 7.61 11.77
CA TRP A 30 -9.92 7.43 10.40
C TRP A 30 -8.79 7.86 9.47
N VAL A 31 -8.22 6.90 8.74
CA VAL A 31 -7.16 7.15 7.77
C VAL A 31 -7.75 7.05 6.37
N GLU A 32 -7.53 8.06 5.55
CA GLU A 32 -8.06 8.10 4.18
C GLU A 32 -7.25 7.14 3.30
N ILE A 33 -5.93 7.31 3.31
CA ILE A 33 -5.00 6.50 2.51
C ILE A 33 -3.88 6.00 3.39
N ILE A 34 -3.60 4.70 3.30
CA ILE A 34 -2.32 4.15 3.74
C ILE A 34 -1.55 3.77 2.48
N ALA A 35 -0.36 4.33 2.30
CA ALA A 35 0.56 3.85 1.29
C ALA A 35 1.75 3.17 1.96
N ILE A 36 2.17 2.03 1.44
CA ILE A 36 3.24 1.23 1.98
C ILE A 36 4.21 0.94 0.87
N TYR A 37 5.44 1.42 0.98
CA TYR A 37 6.53 0.96 0.14
C TYR A 37 7.22 -0.23 0.80
N ILE A 38 7.21 -1.36 0.10
CA ILE A 38 7.83 -2.62 0.47
C ILE A 38 9.06 -2.80 -0.43
N GLU A 39 10.23 -2.40 0.08
CA GLU A 39 11.47 -2.40 -0.70
C GLU A 39 12.02 -3.81 -0.93
N GLU A 40 11.85 -4.71 0.04
CA GLU A 40 12.19 -6.13 -0.07
C GLU A 40 11.09 -6.96 0.61
N TYR A 41 10.56 -7.97 -0.07
CA TYR A 41 9.66 -8.96 0.53
C TYR A 41 10.34 -10.33 0.56
N LYS A 42 10.64 -10.84 1.77
CA LYS A 42 11.38 -12.10 1.91
C LYS A 42 10.45 -13.27 2.19
N ASP A 43 10.83 -14.43 1.69
CA ASP A 43 10.15 -15.69 2.03
C ASP A 43 10.06 -15.87 3.55
N GLY A 44 8.84 -16.08 4.05
CA GLY A 44 8.55 -16.19 5.48
C GLY A 44 8.16 -14.89 6.19
N ASP A 45 8.15 -13.73 5.51
CA ASP A 45 7.64 -12.47 6.07
C ASP A 45 6.10 -12.42 6.15
N SER A 46 5.39 -13.38 5.55
CA SER A 46 3.92 -13.42 5.49
C SER A 46 3.27 -13.35 6.87
N ASP A 47 3.79 -14.07 7.87
CA ASP A 47 3.26 -14.04 9.25
C ASP A 47 3.36 -12.66 9.91
N LYS A 48 4.45 -11.93 9.62
CA LYS A 48 4.65 -10.56 10.12
C LYS A 48 3.67 -9.61 9.45
N TRP A 49 3.47 -9.76 8.15
CA TRP A 49 2.52 -8.95 7.40
C TRP A 49 1.07 -9.25 7.75
N ASN A 50 0.74 -10.51 8.03
CA ASN A 50 -0.56 -10.93 8.51
C ASN A 50 -0.91 -10.21 9.82
N LYS A 51 0.02 -10.18 10.79
CA LYS A 51 -0.16 -9.42 12.04
C LYS A 51 -0.27 -7.91 11.81
N THR A 52 0.47 -7.38 10.85
CA THR A 52 0.41 -5.95 10.48
C THR A 52 -0.95 -5.60 9.88
N CYS A 53 -1.49 -6.46 9.00
CA CYS A 53 -2.80 -6.30 8.39
C CYS A 53 -3.92 -6.33 9.43
N ASP A 54 -3.82 -7.21 10.43
CA ASP A 54 -4.78 -7.30 11.54
C ASP A 54 -4.80 -6.01 12.41
N GLN A 55 -3.74 -5.18 12.32
CA GLN A 55 -3.61 -3.90 13.05
C GLN A 55 -3.92 -2.67 12.19
N LEU A 56 -4.22 -2.84 10.90
CA LEU A 56 -4.56 -1.70 10.05
C LEU A 56 -5.86 -1.05 10.55
N PRO A 57 -5.88 0.29 10.70
CA PRO A 57 -7.12 0.99 11.03
C PRO A 57 -8.12 0.83 9.87
N THR A 58 -9.39 1.13 10.11
CA THR A 58 -10.35 1.21 9.02
C THR A 58 -9.90 2.30 8.03
N LEU A 59 -9.63 1.89 6.78
CA LEU A 59 -9.10 2.77 5.74
C LEU A 59 -9.98 2.77 4.49
N GLN A 60 -9.96 3.88 3.75
CA GLN A 60 -10.67 3.96 2.47
C GLN A 60 -9.86 3.37 1.31
N LYS A 61 -8.52 3.55 1.33
CA LYS A 61 -7.64 3.13 0.23
C LYS A 61 -6.28 2.67 0.75
N LEU A 62 -5.84 1.51 0.28
CA LEU A 62 -4.50 0.96 0.50
C LEU A 62 -3.70 1.05 -0.80
N VAL A 63 -2.49 1.60 -0.74
CA VAL A 63 -1.55 1.62 -1.86
C VAL A 63 -0.32 0.82 -1.46
N LEU A 64 0.05 -0.17 -2.27
CA LEU A 64 1.22 -1.01 -2.05
C LEU A 64 2.22 -0.76 -3.17
N GLY A 65 3.38 -0.23 -2.81
CA GLY A 65 4.52 -0.03 -3.69
C GLY A 65 5.57 -1.12 -3.47
N PHE A 66 6.19 -1.61 -4.54
CA PHE A 66 7.21 -2.66 -4.50
C PHE A 66 8.42 -2.29 -5.34
N SER A 67 9.60 -2.81 -4.99
CA SER A 67 10.81 -2.68 -5.82
C SER A 67 10.77 -3.53 -7.07
N SER A 68 9.97 -4.60 -7.09
CA SER A 68 9.87 -5.52 -8.21
C SER A 68 8.46 -6.10 -8.38
N THR A 69 8.13 -6.52 -9.60
CA THR A 69 6.89 -7.25 -9.90
C THR A 69 6.86 -8.62 -9.20
N GLU A 70 8.03 -9.22 -8.99
CA GLU A 70 8.17 -10.51 -8.27
C GLU A 70 7.75 -10.36 -6.81
N ASP A 71 8.29 -9.37 -6.09
CA ASP A 71 7.90 -9.07 -4.71
C ASP A 71 6.41 -8.77 -4.60
N MET A 72 5.87 -7.97 -5.54
CA MET A 72 4.44 -7.65 -5.61
C MET A 72 3.60 -8.93 -5.73
N THR A 73 3.90 -9.77 -6.72
CA THR A 73 3.14 -10.99 -6.99
C THR A 73 3.20 -11.93 -5.79
N HIS A 74 4.37 -12.06 -5.17
CA HIS A 74 4.56 -12.90 -3.99
C HIS A 74 3.76 -12.38 -2.80
N PHE A 75 3.85 -11.09 -2.51
CA PHE A 75 3.11 -10.45 -1.43
C PHE A 75 1.60 -10.54 -1.61
N VAL A 76 1.11 -10.31 -2.83
CA VAL A 76 -0.33 -10.42 -3.09
C VAL A 76 -0.81 -11.84 -2.80
N ARG A 77 -0.09 -12.84 -3.32
CA ARG A 77 -0.47 -14.24 -3.15
C ARG A 77 -0.55 -14.64 -1.68
N GLU A 78 0.43 -14.23 -0.88
CA GLU A 78 0.56 -14.69 0.51
C GLU A 78 -0.23 -13.85 1.52
N VAL A 79 -0.33 -12.53 1.29
CA VAL A 79 -0.88 -11.57 2.26
C VAL A 79 -2.17 -10.95 1.76
N VAL A 80 -2.20 -10.38 0.55
CA VAL A 80 -3.38 -9.62 0.11
C VAL A 80 -4.58 -10.52 -0.09
N ASN A 81 -4.39 -11.66 -0.76
CA ASN A 81 -5.46 -12.61 -1.02
C ASN A 81 -5.96 -13.34 0.24
N THR A 82 -5.19 -13.31 1.34
CA THR A 82 -5.52 -14.03 2.58
C THR A 82 -6.07 -13.11 3.67
N LYS A 83 -5.57 -11.87 3.77
CA LYS A 83 -5.88 -10.91 4.85
C LYS A 83 -6.57 -9.63 4.40
N LEU A 84 -6.43 -9.26 3.14
CA LEU A 84 -6.93 -7.98 2.61
C LEU A 84 -7.94 -8.20 1.47
N ASP A 85 -8.56 -9.38 1.41
CA ASP A 85 -9.49 -9.74 0.35
C ASP A 85 -10.70 -8.81 0.29
N ASP A 86 -11.22 -8.36 1.44
CA ASP A 86 -12.33 -7.41 1.49
C ASP A 86 -11.96 -6.06 0.84
N LEU A 87 -10.76 -5.55 1.10
CA LEU A 87 -10.27 -4.31 0.50
C LEU A 87 -10.02 -4.50 -1.00
N ARG A 88 -9.41 -5.63 -1.38
CA ARG A 88 -9.12 -5.97 -2.78
C ARG A 88 -10.40 -6.09 -3.59
N SER A 89 -11.37 -6.85 -3.08
CA SER A 89 -12.68 -7.09 -3.72
C SER A 89 -13.51 -5.83 -3.87
N ALA A 90 -13.26 -4.81 -3.03
CA ALA A 90 -13.86 -3.48 -3.14
C ALA A 90 -13.08 -2.50 -4.03
N ASP A 91 -12.04 -2.95 -4.75
CA ASP A 91 -11.13 -2.11 -5.56
C ASP A 91 -10.40 -1.00 -4.77
N ARG A 92 -10.20 -1.24 -3.46
CA ARG A 92 -9.55 -0.29 -2.54
C ARG A 92 -8.05 -0.53 -2.37
N VAL A 93 -7.51 -1.58 -2.97
CA VAL A 93 -6.07 -1.85 -2.99
C VAL A 93 -5.51 -1.47 -4.36
N LYS A 94 -4.48 -0.64 -4.39
CA LYS A 94 -3.74 -0.27 -5.60
C LYS A 94 -2.29 -0.72 -5.48
N TYR A 95 -1.71 -1.11 -6.61
CA TYR A 95 -0.37 -1.65 -6.68
C TYR A 95 0.51 -0.80 -7.57
N ALA A 96 1.76 -0.60 -7.16
CA ALA A 96 2.77 0.06 -7.96
C ALA A 96 4.12 -0.65 -7.85
N VAL A 97 4.88 -0.63 -8.92
CA VAL A 97 6.26 -1.12 -8.97
C VAL A 97 7.16 0.06 -9.27
N LEU A 98 8.25 0.18 -8.52
CA LEU A 98 9.25 1.23 -8.71
C LEU A 98 10.16 0.88 -9.88
N GLY A 99 10.15 1.70 -10.93
CA GLY A 99 11.10 1.62 -12.04
C GLY A 99 12.09 2.78 -12.04
N GLU A 100 12.95 2.83 -13.06
CA GLU A 100 13.95 3.89 -13.22
C GLU A 100 13.33 5.30 -13.31
N ASN A 101 12.13 5.40 -13.90
CA ASN A 101 11.41 6.65 -14.11
C ASN A 101 10.40 6.99 -13.00
N GLY A 102 10.41 6.24 -11.88
CA GLY A 102 9.45 6.38 -10.78
C GLY A 102 8.39 5.29 -10.77
N TRP A 103 7.22 5.59 -10.19
CA TRP A 103 6.19 4.58 -10.00
C TRP A 103 5.48 4.21 -11.29
N SER A 104 5.32 2.90 -11.51
CA SER A 104 4.40 2.35 -12.52
C SER A 104 3.25 1.63 -11.84
N ARG A 105 2.02 1.95 -12.21
CA ARG A 105 0.82 1.35 -11.63
C ARG A 105 0.53 0.01 -12.30
N ALA A 106 0.32 -1.04 -11.51
CA ALA A 106 -0.20 -2.31 -12.02
C ALA A 106 -1.74 -2.26 -12.07
N SER A 107 -2.32 -2.79 -13.15
CA SER A 107 -3.79 -2.80 -13.31
C SER A 107 -4.48 -3.82 -12.39
N SER A 108 -3.77 -4.88 -12.04
CA SER A 108 -4.17 -5.90 -11.09
C SER A 108 -2.95 -6.54 -10.44
N ALA A 109 -3.18 -7.35 -9.42
CA ALA A 109 -2.14 -8.08 -8.69
C ALA A 109 -1.27 -9.01 -9.54
N ASP A 110 -1.83 -9.56 -10.63
CA ASP A 110 -1.16 -10.50 -11.53
C ASP A 110 -0.84 -9.85 -12.88
N SER A 111 -0.97 -8.53 -12.98
CA SER A 111 -0.80 -7.81 -14.24
C SER A 111 0.69 -7.64 -14.55
N GLU A 112 1.13 -8.21 -15.66
CA GLU A 112 2.43 -7.92 -16.27
C GLU A 112 2.46 -6.52 -16.91
N GLU A 113 1.29 -5.93 -17.18
CA GLU A 113 1.16 -4.60 -17.76
C GLU A 113 1.26 -3.51 -16.68
N LEU A 114 2.42 -2.85 -16.66
CA LEU A 114 2.68 -1.69 -15.82
C LEU A 114 2.48 -0.39 -16.61
N LYS A 115 1.72 0.54 -16.06
CA LYS A 115 1.52 1.87 -16.64
C LYS A 115 2.34 2.91 -15.89
N GLU A 116 3.31 3.52 -16.56
CA GLU A 116 4.09 4.63 -16.00
C GLU A 116 3.16 5.77 -15.54
N THR A 117 3.48 6.35 -14.39
CA THR A 117 2.66 7.41 -13.78
C THR A 117 3.33 8.78 -13.78
N GLY A 118 4.65 8.83 -13.95
CA GLY A 118 5.45 10.04 -13.78
C GLY A 118 5.56 10.51 -12.32
N LEU A 119 5.06 9.72 -11.36
CA LEU A 119 5.15 10.01 -9.93
C LEU A 119 6.53 9.64 -9.40
N ARG A 120 7.09 10.53 -8.59
CA ARG A 120 8.35 10.29 -7.89
C ARG A 120 8.15 9.32 -6.73
N VAL A 121 9.25 8.82 -6.17
CA VAL A 121 9.24 7.84 -5.07
C VAL A 121 8.41 8.33 -3.89
N GLU A 122 8.55 9.60 -3.53
CA GLU A 122 7.82 10.29 -2.45
C GLU A 122 6.30 10.41 -2.67
N ASP A 123 5.82 10.19 -3.89
CA ASP A 123 4.42 10.39 -4.28
C ASP A 123 3.62 9.09 -4.39
N LEU A 124 4.10 7.98 -3.80
CA LEU A 124 3.43 6.67 -3.85
C LEU A 124 1.94 6.76 -3.47
N TRP A 125 1.60 7.53 -2.45
CA TRP A 125 0.22 7.70 -1.97
C TRP A 125 -0.75 8.29 -3.02
N ARG A 126 -0.24 8.86 -4.12
CA ARG A 126 -1.02 9.41 -5.23
C ARG A 126 -1.41 8.37 -6.30
N ILE A 127 -0.92 7.13 -6.20
CA ILE A 127 -1.34 6.01 -7.07
C ILE A 127 -2.80 5.68 -6.77
#